data_AF-A0A961Z7N8-F1
#
_entry.id   AF-A0A961Z7N8-F1
#
_cell.length_a   1.000
_cell.length_b   1.000
_cell.length_c   1.000
_cell.angle_alpha   90.00
_cell.angle_beta   90.00
_cell.angle_gamma   90.00
#
_symmetry.space_group_name_H-M   'P 1'
#
loop_
_entity.id
_entity.type
_entity.pdbx_description
1 polymer ?
#
loop_
_entity_poly.entity_id
_entity_poly.type
_entity_poly.pdbx_seq_one_letter_code
_entity_poly.pdbx_strand_id
1 'polypeptide(L)'
;MSQIFNEDGTVIPVTILEVGPCTVAQVKTDETDGYNAVQLGFGDIKLTRVSKPLKGHWKKAESEPRRRLKEARLDAAPELKAGDVVKIGDVFADGDFVDVIGKTKGRGFQGGIKRHGFNSGPRAHGTKNTREMGSTGAATTMA
;
A
#
# COMPACT_ATOMS: atom_id res chain seq x y z
N MET A 1 14.21 2.26 9.11
CA MET A 1 14.62 3.58 8.60
C MET A 1 16.09 3.72 8.91
N SER A 2 16.90 4.11 7.93
CA SER A 2 18.36 4.26 8.06
C SER A 2 18.77 5.61 7.48
N GLN A 3 20.06 5.93 7.49
CA GLN A 3 20.63 7.09 6.83
C GLN A 3 21.87 6.68 6.03
N ILE A 4 22.09 7.34 4.89
CA ILE A 4 23.27 7.16 4.04
C ILE A 4 24.00 8.50 3.97
N PHE A 5 25.34 8.44 3.94
CA PHE A 5 26.20 9.60 3.74
C PHE A 5 26.65 9.62 2.28
N ASN A 6 26.43 10.75 1.61
CA ASN A 6 27.02 10.99 0.30
C ASN A 6 28.50 11.36 0.42
N GLU A 7 29.22 11.30 -0.71
CA GLU A 7 30.63 11.70 -0.80
C GLU A 7 30.85 13.17 -0.37
N ASP A 8 29.85 14.03 -0.59
CA ASP A 8 29.86 15.44 -0.17
C ASP A 8 29.57 15.64 1.34
N GLY A 9 29.41 14.55 2.11
CA GLY A 9 29.10 14.60 3.54
C GLY A 9 27.63 14.91 3.88
N THR A 10 26.75 15.02 2.88
CA THR A 10 25.30 15.19 3.08
C THR A 10 24.66 13.89 3.60
N VAL A 11 23.72 14.03 4.55
CA VAL A 11 22.99 12.90 5.15
C VAL A 11 21.61 12.78 4.49
N ILE A 12 21.34 11.62 3.90
CA ILE A 12 20.04 11.31 3.30
C ILE A 12 19.31 10.26 4.15
N PRO A 13 18.10 10.56 4.66
CA PRO A 13 17.26 9.57 5.32
C PRO A 13 16.69 8.60 4.30
N VAL A 14 16.88 7.29 4.52
CA VAL A 14 16.45 6.24 3.60
C VAL A 14 15.53 5.22 4.29
N THR A 15 14.61 4.67 3.50
CA THR A 15 13.75 3.55 3.92
C THR A 15 14.17 2.30 3.17
N ILE A 16 14.58 1.27 3.92
CA ILE A 16 14.93 -0.03 3.35
C ILE A 16 13.64 -0.81 3.17
N LEU A 17 13.38 -1.25 1.94
CA LEU A 17 12.25 -2.08 1.57
C LEU A 17 12.75 -3.45 1.12
N GLU A 18 12.28 -4.50 1.78
CA GLU A 18 12.48 -5.87 1.30
C GLU A 18 11.42 -6.18 0.26
N VAL A 19 11.82 -6.23 -1.01
CA VAL A 19 10.94 -6.54 -2.12
C VAL A 19 11.51 -7.75 -2.86
N GLY A 20 11.00 -8.94 -2.57
CA GLY A 20 11.27 -10.11 -3.40
C GLY A 20 10.98 -11.46 -2.76
N PRO A 21 11.02 -12.53 -3.58
CA PRO A 21 10.69 -12.53 -5.01
C PRO A 21 9.17 -12.37 -5.22
N CYS A 22 8.76 -11.59 -6.23
CA CYS A 22 7.35 -11.43 -6.60
C CYS A 22 6.98 -12.41 -7.73
N THR A 23 6.08 -13.35 -7.48
CA THR A 23 5.69 -14.35 -8.47
C THR A 23 4.38 -13.96 -9.16
N VAL A 24 4.31 -14.07 -10.48
CA VAL A 24 3.10 -13.82 -11.25
C VAL A 24 2.11 -14.97 -11.04
N ALA A 25 0.94 -14.66 -10.45
CA ALA A 25 -0.11 -15.64 -10.17
C ALA A 25 -1.09 -15.79 -11.35
N GLN A 26 -1.44 -14.68 -11.99
CA GLN A 26 -2.37 -14.66 -13.10
C GLN A 26 -2.10 -13.46 -13.99
N VAL A 27 -2.30 -13.66 -15.28
CA VAL A 27 -2.27 -12.62 -16.30
C VAL A 27 -3.71 -12.42 -16.78
N LYS A 28 -4.17 -11.17 -16.78
CA LYS A 28 -5.50 -10.78 -17.25
C LYS A 28 -5.37 -9.95 -18.51
N THR A 29 -6.23 -10.23 -19.47
CA THR A 29 -6.26 -9.59 -20.78
C THR A 29 -7.65 -9.00 -21.04
N ASP A 30 -7.74 -8.01 -21.92
CA ASP A 30 -9.02 -7.40 -22.30
C ASP A 30 -10.06 -8.41 -22.78
N GLU A 31 -9.64 -9.46 -23.50
CA GLU A 31 -10.55 -10.49 -24.02
C GLU A 31 -11.16 -11.39 -22.93
N THR A 32 -10.41 -11.67 -21.87
CA THR A 32 -10.83 -12.60 -20.81
C THR A 32 -11.51 -11.88 -19.64
N ASP A 33 -10.99 -10.72 -19.25
CA ASP A 33 -11.34 -10.04 -18.01
C ASP A 33 -11.80 -8.59 -18.23
N GLY A 34 -11.74 -8.07 -19.46
CA GLY A 34 -12.16 -6.70 -19.81
C GLY A 34 -11.17 -5.60 -19.44
N TYR A 35 -9.97 -5.96 -18.98
CA TYR A 35 -8.84 -5.04 -18.75
C TYR A 35 -7.51 -5.80 -18.71
N ASN A 36 -6.42 -5.12 -19.04
CA ASN A 36 -5.06 -5.63 -18.93
C ASN A 36 -4.49 -5.46 -17.51
N ALA A 37 -4.09 -6.58 -16.88
CA ALA A 37 -3.46 -6.55 -15.56
C ALA A 37 -2.61 -7.79 -15.26
N VAL A 38 -1.62 -7.61 -14.40
CA VAL A 38 -0.81 -8.70 -13.85
C VAL A 38 -1.08 -8.84 -12.37
N GLN A 39 -1.38 -10.05 -11.93
CA GLN A 39 -1.53 -10.37 -10.52
C GLN A 39 -0.20 -10.89 -9.96
N LEU A 40 0.34 -10.18 -8.99
CA LEU A 40 1.61 -10.47 -8.33
C LEU A 40 1.38 -11.03 -6.91
N GLY A 41 2.15 -12.06 -6.58
CA GLY A 41 2.21 -12.70 -5.28
C GLY A 41 3.45 -12.30 -4.50
N PHE A 42 3.28 -11.98 -3.21
CA PHE A 42 4.39 -11.67 -2.31
C PHE A 42 4.27 -12.38 -0.94
N GLY A 43 5.43 -12.81 -0.44
CA GLY A 43 5.64 -13.40 0.88
C GLY A 43 5.27 -14.89 0.96
N ASP A 44 6.08 -15.66 1.68
CA ASP A 44 5.91 -17.11 1.75
C ASP A 44 4.78 -17.52 2.70
N ILE A 45 4.06 -18.57 2.33
CA ILE A 45 3.07 -19.21 3.19
C ILE A 45 3.13 -20.72 3.06
N LYS A 46 3.20 -21.41 4.21
CA LYS A 46 3.13 -22.88 4.23
C LYS A 46 1.82 -23.36 3.65
N LEU A 47 1.85 -24.43 2.85
CA LEU A 47 0.67 -25.01 2.20
C LEU A 47 -0.48 -25.32 3.17
N THR A 48 -0.18 -25.70 4.41
CA THR A 48 -1.19 -26.00 5.43
C THR A 48 -2.04 -24.79 5.84
N ARG A 49 -1.50 -23.57 5.68
CA ARG A 49 -2.17 -22.32 6.03
C ARG A 49 -2.95 -21.69 4.88
N VAL A 50 -2.89 -22.30 3.69
CA VAL A 50 -3.56 -21.80 2.48
C VAL A 50 -4.92 -22.47 2.35
N SER A 51 -5.96 -21.69 2.07
CA SER A 51 -7.30 -22.19 1.81
C SER A 51 -7.35 -23.02 0.51
N LYS A 52 -8.26 -23.99 0.42
CA LYS A 52 -8.42 -24.85 -0.75
C LYS A 52 -8.58 -24.10 -2.09
N PRO A 53 -9.39 -23.01 -2.22
CA PRO A 53 -9.50 -22.29 -3.48
C PRO A 53 -8.20 -21.61 -3.90
N LEU A 54 -7.48 -20.98 -2.97
CA LEU A 54 -6.19 -20.36 -3.26
C LEU A 54 -5.14 -21.40 -3.70
N LYS A 55 -5.16 -22.62 -3.14
CA LYS A 55 -4.30 -23.71 -3.63
C LYS A 55 -4.57 -24.07 -5.08
N GLY A 56 -5.85 -24.10 -5.49
CA GLY A 56 -6.22 -24.37 -6.88
C GLY A 56 -5.71 -23.27 -7.82
N HIS A 57 -5.83 -22.01 -7.38
CA HIS A 57 -5.32 -20.85 -8.12
C HIS A 57 -3.82 -20.94 -8.37
N TRP A 58 -3.04 -21.18 -7.33
CA TRP A 58 -1.58 -21.30 -7.43
C TRP A 58 -1.12 -22.54 -8.22
N LYS A 59 -1.86 -23.65 -8.15
CA LYS A 59 -1.59 -24.84 -8.97
C LYS A 59 -1.74 -24.56 -10.46
N LYS A 60 -2.71 -23.73 -10.87
CA LYS A 60 -2.89 -23.33 -12.27
C LYS A 60 -1.72 -22.48 -12.78
N ALA A 61 -1.11 -21.71 -11.89
CA ALA A 61 0.04 -20.86 -12.17
C ALA A 61 1.39 -21.57 -11.94
N GLU A 62 1.37 -22.90 -11.69
CA GLU A 62 2.55 -23.75 -11.43
C GLU A 62 3.56 -23.16 -10.43
N SER A 63 3.07 -22.37 -9.47
CA SER A 63 3.92 -21.61 -8.54
C SER A 63 3.58 -21.86 -7.08
N GLU A 64 4.55 -21.58 -6.20
CA GLU A 64 4.37 -21.69 -4.77
C GLU A 64 3.36 -20.67 -4.25
N PRO A 65 2.49 -21.06 -3.28
CA PRO A 65 1.50 -20.15 -2.77
C PRO A 65 2.17 -18.98 -2.03
N ARG A 66 1.78 -17.76 -2.41
CA ARG A 66 2.19 -16.53 -1.72
C ARG A 66 1.09 -16.01 -0.80
N ARG A 67 1.50 -15.27 0.23
CA ARG A 67 0.62 -14.77 1.31
C ARG A 67 -0.26 -13.61 0.86
N ARG A 68 0.27 -12.75 0.00
CA ARG A 68 -0.43 -11.56 -0.49
C ARG A 68 -0.53 -11.60 -2.00
N LEU A 69 -1.70 -11.28 -2.52
CA LEU A 69 -1.96 -11.10 -3.94
C LEU A 69 -2.34 -9.64 -4.18
N LYS A 70 -1.74 -9.01 -5.18
CA LYS A 70 -2.06 -7.67 -5.64
C LYS A 70 -2.04 -7.60 -7.15
N GLU A 71 -2.89 -6.76 -7.71
CA GLU A 71 -3.00 -6.57 -9.14
C GLU A 71 -2.36 -5.23 -9.51
N ALA A 72 -1.55 -5.26 -10.56
CA ALA A 72 -1.00 -4.10 -11.23
C ALA A 72 -1.71 -3.99 -12.59
N ARG A 73 -2.43 -2.90 -12.81
CA ARG A 73 -3.04 -2.61 -14.11
C ARG A 73 -1.98 -2.08 -15.06
N LEU A 74 -2.09 -2.48 -16.31
CA LEU A 74 -1.19 -2.07 -17.38
C LEU A 74 -2.03 -1.50 -18.52
N ASP A 75 -1.51 -0.48 -19.20
CA ASP A 75 -2.18 0.10 -20.36
C ASP A 75 -2.02 -0.78 -21.60
N ALA A 76 -0.93 -1.55 -21.67
CA ALA A 76 -0.64 -2.51 -22.74
C ALA A 76 -0.86 -3.96 -22.29
N ALA A 77 -0.96 -4.86 -23.27
CA ALA A 77 -1.08 -6.29 -23.01
C ALA A 77 0.16 -6.79 -22.24
N PRO A 78 -0.01 -7.50 -21.11
CA PRO A 78 1.10 -8.01 -20.34
C PRO A 78 1.89 -9.08 -21.11
N GLU A 79 3.21 -8.88 -21.26
CA GLU A 79 4.13 -9.85 -21.88
C GLU A 79 4.57 -10.96 -20.90
N LEU A 80 4.26 -10.80 -19.61
CA LEU A 80 4.60 -11.74 -18.54
C LEU A 80 3.69 -12.96 -18.58
N LYS A 81 4.23 -14.13 -18.21
CA LYS A 81 3.47 -15.38 -18.06
C LYS A 81 3.20 -15.70 -16.59
N ALA A 82 2.15 -16.49 -16.35
CA ALA A 82 1.90 -17.04 -15.03
C ALA A 82 3.06 -17.95 -14.62
N GLY A 83 3.55 -17.80 -13.39
CA GLY A 83 4.72 -18.52 -12.86
C GLY A 83 6.03 -17.72 -12.93
N ASP A 84 6.10 -16.64 -13.72
CA ASP A 84 7.31 -15.83 -13.83
C ASP A 84 7.64 -15.13 -12.51
N VAL A 85 8.94 -14.96 -12.25
CA VAL A 85 9.45 -14.28 -11.05
C VAL A 85 10.01 -12.93 -11.44
N VAL A 86 9.38 -11.86 -10.94
CA VAL A 86 9.81 -10.48 -11.12
C VAL A 86 10.80 -10.12 -10.02
N LYS A 87 12.00 -9.69 -10.41
CA LYS A 87 13.05 -9.19 -9.52
C LYS A 87 13.13 -7.67 -9.58
N ILE A 88 13.62 -7.03 -8.51
CA ILE A 88 13.80 -5.57 -8.46
C ILE A 88 14.68 -5.07 -9.60
N GLY A 89 15.82 -5.72 -9.84
CA GLY A 89 16.86 -5.20 -10.74
C GLY A 89 16.44 -5.16 -12.22
N ASP A 90 15.39 -5.90 -12.57
CA ASP A 90 14.84 -5.89 -13.93
C ASP A 90 13.80 -4.77 -14.14
N VAL A 91 13.31 -4.17 -13.05
CA VAL A 91 12.19 -3.22 -13.06
C VAL A 91 12.62 -1.79 -12.72
N PHE A 92 13.58 -1.61 -11.83
CA PHE A 92 14.00 -0.29 -11.36
C PHE A 92 15.48 -0.05 -11.63
N ALA A 93 15.79 1.14 -12.13
CA ALA A 93 17.14 1.66 -12.23
C ALA A 93 17.44 2.67 -11.10
N ASP A 94 18.71 2.88 -10.82
CA ASP A 94 19.14 3.87 -9.84
C ASP A 94 18.76 5.29 -10.29
N GLY A 95 18.05 6.03 -9.43
CA GLY A 95 17.58 7.40 -9.71
C GLY A 95 16.13 7.50 -10.19
N ASP A 96 15.45 6.37 -10.39
CA ASP A 96 14.03 6.38 -10.77
C ASP A 96 13.13 6.91 -9.65
N PHE A 97 12.13 7.70 -10.04
CA PHE A 97 11.06 8.11 -9.14
C PHE A 97 10.01 7.00 -9.06
N VAL A 98 9.66 6.59 -7.85
CA VAL A 98 8.74 5.48 -7.59
C VAL A 98 7.54 5.92 -6.76
N ASP A 99 6.36 5.42 -7.12
CA ASP A 99 5.13 5.60 -6.36
C ASP A 99 4.92 4.46 -5.36
N VAL A 100 4.65 4.79 -4.10
CA VAL A 100 4.50 3.81 -3.01
C VAL A 100 3.09 3.84 -2.44
N ILE A 101 2.41 2.70 -2.49
CA ILE A 101 1.09 2.51 -1.87
C ILE A 101 1.21 1.56 -0.68
N GLY A 102 0.64 1.95 0.45
CA GLY A 102 0.70 1.15 1.67
C GLY A 102 -0.48 1.40 2.61
N LYS A 103 -0.69 0.47 3.54
CA LYS A 103 -1.59 0.71 4.67
C LYS A 103 -0.88 1.55 5.71
N THR A 104 -1.39 2.75 5.97
CA THR A 104 -0.86 3.63 7.02
C THR A 104 -1.09 3.00 8.40
N LYS A 105 -0.24 3.36 9.38
CA LYS A 105 -0.40 2.93 10.78
C LYS A 105 -1.75 3.41 11.33
N GLY A 106 -2.62 2.48 11.70
CA GLY A 106 -3.89 2.79 12.35
C GLY A 106 -3.68 3.50 13.68
N ARG A 107 -4.41 4.58 13.91
CA ARG A 107 -4.38 5.35 15.17
C ARG A 107 -5.66 5.16 16.00
N GLY A 108 -6.62 4.32 15.59
CA GLY A 108 -7.90 4.13 16.30
C GLY A 108 -8.88 5.30 16.13
N PHE A 109 -9.91 5.37 16.97
CA PHE A 109 -10.87 6.48 16.98
C PHE A 109 -10.21 7.74 17.56
N GLN A 110 -9.97 8.74 16.72
CA GLN A 110 -9.25 9.97 17.08
C GLN A 110 -10.18 11.18 17.01
N GLY A 111 -10.05 12.08 17.98
CA GLY A 111 -10.81 13.34 18.02
C GLY A 111 -10.37 14.37 16.98
N GLY A 112 -11.16 15.43 16.82
CA GLY A 112 -11.00 16.44 15.76
C GLY A 112 -9.62 17.12 15.74
N ILE A 113 -9.04 17.41 16.91
CA ILE A 113 -7.70 18.01 17.01
C ILE A 113 -6.64 17.14 16.32
N LYS A 114 -6.62 15.83 16.61
CA LYS A 114 -5.57 14.94 16.09
C LYS A 114 -5.86 14.45 14.67
N ARG A 115 -7.14 14.39 14.28
CA ARG A 115 -7.55 13.91 12.94
C ARG A 115 -7.56 15.02 11.89
N HIS A 116 -8.02 16.21 12.26
CA HIS A 116 -8.26 17.33 11.36
C HIS A 116 -7.40 18.57 11.66
N GLY A 117 -6.56 18.53 12.71
CA GLY A 117 -5.71 19.66 13.08
C GLY A 117 -6.47 20.82 13.71
N PHE A 118 -7.64 20.59 14.29
CA PHE A 118 -8.39 21.66 14.98
C PHE A 118 -7.62 22.22 16.18
N ASN A 119 -7.81 23.51 16.44
CA ASN A 119 -7.25 24.16 17.62
C ASN A 119 -7.99 23.71 18.89
N SER A 120 -7.26 23.67 20.01
CA SER A 120 -7.88 23.51 21.33
C SER A 120 -8.41 24.85 21.84
N GLY A 121 -9.54 24.82 22.54
CA GLY A 121 -10.04 25.99 23.26
C GLY A 121 -9.10 26.43 24.40
N PRO A 122 -9.25 27.66 24.91
CA PRO A 122 -8.50 28.15 26.07
C PRO A 122 -8.69 27.22 27.28
N ARG A 123 -7.64 27.06 28.10
CA ARG A 123 -7.68 26.22 29.31
C ARG A 123 -7.97 27.00 30.59
N ALA A 124 -8.07 28.32 30.51
CA ALA A 124 -8.29 29.22 31.63
C ALA A 124 -9.63 29.95 31.49
N HIS A 125 -9.94 30.82 32.47
CA HIS A 125 -11.10 31.71 32.48
C HIS A 125 -12.46 31.00 32.34
N GLY A 126 -12.64 29.84 33.00
CA GLY A 126 -13.95 29.17 33.10
C GLY A 126 -14.41 28.41 31.86
N THR A 127 -13.53 28.20 30.88
CA THR A 127 -13.86 27.50 29.62
C THR A 127 -14.20 26.02 29.86
N LYS A 128 -15.37 25.57 29.37
CA LYS A 128 -15.81 24.15 29.46
C LYS A 128 -15.45 23.31 28.23
N ASN A 129 -15.28 23.95 27.07
CA ASN A 129 -14.89 23.29 25.84
C ASN A 129 -13.39 23.50 25.54
N THR A 130 -12.57 22.51 25.86
CA THR A 130 -11.11 22.56 25.60
C THR A 130 -10.72 21.77 24.36
N ARG A 131 -11.38 20.64 24.08
CA ARG A 131 -11.00 19.69 23.02
C ARG A 131 -12.16 19.26 22.13
N GLU A 132 -13.34 19.82 22.34
CA GLU A 132 -14.53 19.51 21.55
C GLU A 132 -14.47 20.30 20.23
N MET A 133 -15.32 19.93 19.27
CA MET A 133 -15.23 20.49 17.92
C MET A 133 -15.74 21.94 17.80
N GLY A 134 -16.44 22.46 18.81
CA GLY A 134 -17.14 23.73 18.71
C GLY A 134 -18.42 23.61 17.86
N SER A 135 -18.90 24.72 17.30
CA SER A 135 -20.07 24.70 16.43
C SER A 135 -19.75 24.03 15.10
N THR A 136 -20.65 23.16 14.64
CA THR A 136 -20.57 22.51 13.31
C THR A 136 -21.43 23.21 12.26
N GLY A 137 -22.12 24.30 12.63
CA GLY A 137 -23.04 25.01 11.74
C GLY A 137 -23.39 26.44 12.20
N ALA A 138 -24.13 27.15 11.35
CA ALA A 138 -24.80 28.42 11.57
C ALA A 138 -26.30 28.21 11.83
N ALA A 139 -27.01 29.26 12.25
CA ALA A 139 -28.39 29.15 12.72
C ALA A 139 -29.47 29.38 11.63
N THR A 140 -29.76 30.63 11.24
CA THR A 140 -31.05 30.99 10.63
C THR A 140 -31.35 30.36 9.26
N THR A 141 -30.34 29.99 8.50
CA THR A 141 -30.53 29.10 7.34
C THR A 141 -29.32 28.20 7.20
N MET A 142 -29.48 26.96 7.65
CA MET A 142 -28.67 25.84 7.22
C MET A 142 -29.57 24.80 6.59
N ALA A 143 -29.21 24.42 5.37
CA ALA A 143 -29.82 23.29 4.67
C ALA A 143 -29.42 21.96 5.32
#